data_AF-A0A138AXG3-F1
#
_entry.id   AF-A0A138AXG3-F1
#
_cell.length_a   1.000
_cell.length_b   1.000
_cell.length_c   1.000
_cell.angle_alpha   90.00
_cell.angle_beta   90.00
_cell.angle_gamma   90.00
#
_symmetry.space_group_name_H-M   'P 1'
#
loop_
_entity.id
_entity.type
_entity.pdbx_description
1 polymer ?
#
loop_
_entity_poly.entity_id
_entity_poly.type
_entity_poly.pdbx_seq_one_letter_code
_entity_poly.pdbx_strand_id
1 'polypeptide(L)'
;MIMDRSGWWDSYLAGTLVVIVPALLVCGAFVWWKRGERLQFKPLDVVGGYGAGMVVSLVVVFAVDPQTPFGHAACNMLVVVVAMGIMVPLSYFRMRRWRRDDAAGRRAARAAIPAPAHAHFTSAAFQDQLAGITEAHPPTPETASDVIAYWVFRALDSGDYVDSSRLIHYATAIKGWRMDSPEFAATIPWLTAPFLSSGDKRWDPAVDRDFREHGSAMLTARCRPAVSA
;
A
#
# COMPACT_ATOMS: atom_id res chain seq x y z
N MET A 1 12.52 -55.28 27.42
CA MET A 1 11.23 -54.60 27.21
C MET A 1 11.36 -53.83 25.91
N ILE A 2 10.90 -54.42 24.80
CA ILE A 2 10.98 -53.81 23.47
C ILE A 2 9.79 -52.86 23.38
N MET A 3 10.03 -51.54 23.41
CA MET A 3 8.97 -50.57 23.09
C MET A 3 8.50 -50.85 21.67
N ASP A 4 7.24 -51.22 21.55
CA ASP A 4 6.58 -51.49 20.29
C ASP A 4 6.67 -50.23 19.41
N ARG A 5 7.26 -50.36 18.22
CA ARG A 5 7.55 -49.23 17.32
C ARG A 5 6.28 -48.44 16.93
N SER A 6 5.11 -49.06 17.04
CA SER A 6 3.79 -48.44 16.79
C SER A 6 3.47 -47.33 17.79
N GLY A 7 3.66 -47.56 19.10
CA GLY A 7 3.30 -46.58 20.14
C GLY A 7 4.15 -45.31 20.14
N TRP A 8 5.41 -45.40 19.73
CA TRP A 8 6.29 -44.23 19.56
C TRP A 8 5.87 -43.39 18.36
N TRP A 9 5.53 -44.03 17.24
CA TRP A 9 5.03 -43.33 16.05
C TRP A 9 3.69 -42.66 16.30
N ASP A 10 2.76 -43.32 16.98
CA ASP A 10 1.45 -42.75 17.29
C ASP A 10 1.55 -41.55 18.25
N SER A 11 2.45 -41.62 19.24
CA SER A 11 2.73 -40.50 20.15
C SER A 11 3.44 -39.35 19.46
N TYR A 12 4.37 -39.65 18.54
CA TYR A 12 5.07 -38.65 17.74
C TYR A 12 4.11 -37.95 16.76
N LEU A 13 3.22 -38.72 16.11
CA LEU A 13 2.21 -38.19 15.20
C LEU A 13 1.17 -37.34 15.94
N ALA A 14 0.71 -37.80 17.11
CA ALA A 14 -0.22 -37.06 17.96
C ALA A 14 0.41 -35.77 18.50
N GLY A 15 1.63 -35.81 19.01
CA GLY A 15 2.35 -34.61 19.47
C GLY A 15 2.64 -33.64 18.33
N THR A 16 2.98 -34.14 17.15
CA THR A 16 3.18 -33.32 15.95
C THR A 16 1.88 -32.67 15.50
N LEU A 17 0.77 -33.40 15.47
CA LEU A 17 -0.55 -32.86 15.12
C LEU A 17 -1.04 -31.83 16.15
N VAL A 18 -0.82 -32.04 17.44
CA VAL A 18 -1.17 -31.10 18.52
C VAL A 18 -0.43 -29.77 18.39
N VAL A 19 0.75 -29.73 17.76
CA VAL A 19 1.50 -28.49 17.53
C VAL A 19 1.20 -27.90 16.15
N ILE A 20 1.17 -28.73 15.11
CA ILE A 20 0.97 -28.29 13.73
C ILE A 20 -0.45 -27.78 13.50
N VAL A 21 -1.48 -28.44 14.03
CA VAL A 21 -2.87 -28.05 13.79
C VAL A 21 -3.17 -26.66 14.38
N PRO A 22 -2.82 -26.35 15.66
CA PRO A 22 -2.98 -25.00 16.19
C PRO A 22 -2.08 -23.98 15.49
N ALA A 23 -0.85 -24.33 15.12
CA ALA A 23 0.02 -23.41 14.39
C ALA A 23 -0.54 -23.07 12.99
N LEU A 24 -1.09 -24.04 12.27
CA LEU A 24 -1.75 -23.83 10.98
C LEU A 24 -3.08 -23.08 11.13
N LEU A 25 -3.82 -23.31 12.21
CA LEU A 25 -5.04 -22.56 12.52
C LEU A 25 -4.72 -21.11 12.90
N VAL A 26 -3.67 -20.86 13.68
CA VAL A 26 -3.21 -19.51 14.03
C VAL A 26 -2.64 -18.81 12.81
N CYS A 27 -1.80 -19.47 12.00
CA CYS A 27 -1.31 -18.93 10.73
C CYS A 27 -2.46 -18.69 9.75
N GLY A 28 -3.42 -19.60 9.64
CA GLY A 28 -4.61 -19.49 8.80
C GLY A 28 -5.53 -18.37 9.26
N ALA A 29 -5.80 -18.26 10.56
CA ALA A 29 -6.56 -17.17 11.17
C ALA A 29 -5.84 -15.83 11.05
N PHE A 30 -4.51 -15.81 11.16
CA PHE A 30 -3.71 -14.61 10.97
C PHE A 30 -3.71 -14.17 9.50
N VAL A 31 -3.49 -15.09 8.56
CA VAL A 31 -3.60 -14.83 7.12
C VAL A 31 -5.01 -14.41 6.73
N TRP A 32 -6.04 -14.97 7.37
CA TRP A 32 -7.45 -14.65 7.13
C TRP A 32 -7.85 -13.29 7.71
N TRP A 33 -7.50 -13.02 8.96
CA TRP A 33 -7.72 -11.72 9.63
C TRP A 33 -6.94 -10.62 8.90
N LYS A 34 -5.71 -10.93 8.49
CA LYS A 34 -4.82 -9.99 7.79
C LYS A 34 -4.95 -10.08 6.26
N ARG A 35 -5.99 -10.77 5.75
CA ARG A 35 -6.16 -11.04 4.30
C ARG A 35 -6.34 -9.79 3.45
N GLY A 36 -6.60 -8.63 4.07
CA GLY A 36 -6.38 -7.37 3.40
C GLY A 36 -5.50 -6.37 4.16
N GLU A 37 -5.05 -6.67 5.37
CA GLU A 37 -4.22 -5.77 6.16
C GLU A 37 -2.79 -5.98 5.71
N ARG A 38 -2.26 -5.06 4.90
CA ARG A 38 -0.83 -5.02 4.60
C ARG A 38 -0.10 -4.77 5.90
N LEU A 39 0.26 -5.85 6.58
CA LEU A 39 1.05 -5.85 7.80
C LEU A 39 2.35 -5.12 7.51
N GLN A 40 2.43 -3.85 7.92
CA GLN A 40 3.69 -3.15 8.09
C GLN A 40 4.35 -3.75 9.33
N PHE A 41 4.84 -4.98 9.20
CA PHE A 41 5.66 -5.56 10.24
C PHE A 41 6.96 -4.76 10.31
N LYS A 42 7.12 -3.96 11.37
CA LYS A 42 8.45 -3.46 11.70
C LYS A 42 9.30 -4.69 12.08
N PRO A 43 10.60 -4.72 11.75
CA PRO A 43 11.47 -5.83 12.14
C PRO A 43 11.38 -6.13 13.65
N LEU A 44 11.14 -5.11 14.47
CA LEU A 44 10.91 -5.21 15.92
C LEU A 44 9.60 -5.93 16.29
N ASP A 45 8.52 -5.74 15.54
CA ASP A 45 7.23 -6.41 15.79
C ASP A 45 7.33 -7.91 15.48
N VAL A 46 8.18 -8.26 14.50
CA VAL A 46 8.49 -9.64 14.14
C VAL A 46 9.34 -10.30 15.22
N VAL A 47 10.38 -9.62 15.72
CA VAL A 47 11.24 -10.13 16.79
C VAL A 47 10.50 -10.22 18.12
N GLY A 48 9.67 -9.22 18.45
CA GLY A 48 8.83 -9.21 19.66
C GLY A 48 7.73 -10.27 19.62
N GLY A 49 7.03 -10.41 18.49
CA GLY A 49 6.05 -11.48 18.28
C GLY A 49 6.69 -12.88 18.28
N TYR A 50 7.89 -13.02 17.72
CA TYR A 50 8.69 -14.24 17.73
C TYR A 50 9.10 -14.66 19.14
N GLY A 51 9.67 -13.74 19.92
CA GLY A 51 10.07 -14.00 21.30
C GLY A 51 8.87 -14.39 22.17
N ALA A 52 7.76 -13.66 22.06
CA ALA A 52 6.54 -13.95 22.82
C ALA A 52 5.91 -15.28 22.40
N GLY A 53 5.84 -15.58 21.09
CA GLY A 53 5.26 -16.82 20.57
C GLY A 53 6.05 -18.06 21.01
N MET A 54 7.39 -18.03 20.93
CA MET A 54 8.25 -19.10 21.43
C MET A 54 8.07 -19.34 22.93
N VAL A 55 8.03 -18.28 23.73
CA VAL A 55 7.83 -18.39 25.18
C VAL A 55 6.47 -18.98 25.51
N VAL A 56 5.40 -18.53 24.85
CA VAL A 56 4.04 -19.04 25.07
C VAL A 56 3.93 -20.50 24.63
N SER A 57 4.49 -20.89 23.49
CA SER A 57 4.48 -22.28 23.03
C SER A 57 5.26 -23.20 23.97
N LEU A 58 6.39 -22.75 24.52
CA LEU A 58 7.15 -23.51 25.54
C LEU A 58 6.32 -23.69 26.81
N VAL A 59 5.68 -22.63 27.28
CA VAL A 59 4.81 -22.68 28.46
C VAL A 59 3.63 -23.63 28.25
N VAL A 60 2.98 -23.61 27.08
CA VAL A 60 1.86 -24.51 26.76
C VAL A 60 2.30 -25.98 26.69
N VAL A 61 3.45 -26.27 26.08
CA VAL A 61 3.97 -27.65 26.02
C VAL A 61 4.26 -28.18 27.42
N PHE A 62 4.94 -27.40 28.27
CA PHE A 62 5.24 -27.82 29.64
C PHE A 62 4.01 -27.82 30.56
N ALA A 63 2.97 -27.03 30.27
CA ALA A 63 1.72 -27.03 31.01
C ALA A 63 0.80 -28.20 30.64
N VAL A 64 0.78 -28.62 29.37
CA VAL A 64 -0.07 -29.71 28.86
C VAL A 64 0.58 -31.07 29.09
N ASP A 65 1.91 -31.17 28.95
CA ASP A 65 2.65 -32.40 29.25
C ASP A 65 4.04 -32.08 29.87
N PRO A 66 4.11 -31.93 31.20
CA PRO A 66 5.35 -31.59 31.90
C PRO A 66 6.43 -32.67 31.82
N GLN A 67 6.10 -33.89 31.36
CA GLN A 67 7.08 -34.97 31.19
C GLN A 67 7.76 -34.97 29.82
N THR A 68 7.35 -34.08 28.90
CA THR A 68 7.98 -33.96 27.59
C THR A 68 9.45 -33.53 27.74
N PRO A 69 10.43 -34.32 27.26
CA PRO A 69 11.83 -33.91 27.31
C PRO A 69 12.05 -32.67 26.46
N PHE A 70 12.84 -31.72 26.96
CA PHE A 70 13.14 -30.45 26.29
C PHE A 70 13.57 -30.63 24.83
N GLY A 71 14.34 -31.68 24.52
CA GLY A 71 14.76 -32.01 23.15
C GLY A 71 13.61 -32.33 22.20
N HIS A 72 12.53 -32.97 22.66
CA HIS A 72 11.33 -33.23 21.86
C HIS A 72 10.49 -31.97 21.65
N ALA A 73 10.34 -31.14 22.69
CA ALA A 73 9.67 -29.84 22.58
C ALA A 73 10.39 -28.91 21.59
N ALA A 74 11.74 -28.88 21.64
CA ALA A 74 12.56 -28.11 20.72
C ALA A 74 12.45 -28.61 19.26
N CYS A 75 12.40 -29.93 19.04
CA CYS A 75 12.23 -30.51 17.70
C CYS A 75 10.87 -30.15 17.07
N ASN A 76 9.79 -30.15 17.84
CA ASN A 76 8.47 -29.74 17.34
C ASN A 76 8.37 -28.24 17.04
N MET A 77 9.13 -27.39 17.75
CA MET A 77 9.21 -25.96 17.46
C MET A 77 10.09 -25.62 16.25
N LEU A 78 10.98 -26.53 15.83
CA LEU A 78 11.81 -26.34 14.64
C LEU A 78 10.97 -26.03 13.39
N VAL A 79 9.80 -26.67 13.24
CA VAL A 79 8.88 -26.44 12.11
C VAL A 79 8.35 -25.00 12.11
N VAL A 80 8.01 -24.46 13.28
CA VAL A 80 7.57 -23.06 13.43
C VAL A 80 8.72 -22.09 13.15
N VAL A 81 9.93 -22.42 13.62
CA VAL A 81 11.16 -21.64 13.34
C VAL A 81 11.47 -21.62 11.84
N VAL A 82 11.34 -22.75 11.15
CA VAL A 82 11.56 -22.84 9.69
C VAL A 82 10.47 -22.07 8.92
N ALA A 83 9.19 -22.24 9.27
CA ALA A 83 8.09 -21.54 8.61
C ALA A 83 8.21 -20.01 8.78
N MET A 84 8.55 -19.53 9.97
CA MET A 84 8.79 -18.11 10.21
C MET A 84 10.08 -17.63 9.56
N GLY A 85 11.14 -18.45 9.55
CA GLY A 85 12.40 -18.19 8.85
C GLY A 85 12.24 -18.02 7.34
N ILE A 86 11.16 -18.55 6.74
CA ILE A 86 10.80 -18.32 5.34
C ILE A 86 9.88 -17.09 5.18
N MET A 87 8.87 -16.94 6.05
CA MET A 87 7.87 -15.87 5.95
C MET A 87 8.44 -14.47 6.20
N VAL A 88 9.42 -14.34 7.09
CA VAL A 88 10.04 -13.05 7.43
C VAL A 88 10.90 -12.51 6.26
N PRO A 89 11.82 -13.28 5.66
CA PRO A 89 12.48 -12.84 4.43
C PRO A 89 11.51 -12.57 3.30
N LEU A 90 10.48 -13.41 3.11
CA LEU A 90 9.53 -13.25 2.01
C LEU A 90 8.72 -11.94 2.14
N SER A 91 8.28 -11.59 3.34
CA SER A 91 7.60 -10.31 3.61
C SER A 91 8.55 -9.11 3.46
N TYR A 92 9.80 -9.21 3.94
CA TYR A 92 10.82 -8.18 3.74
C TYR A 92 11.13 -7.95 2.25
N PHE A 93 11.34 -9.00 1.47
CA PHE A 93 11.61 -8.89 0.03
C PHE A 93 10.40 -8.36 -0.74
N ARG A 94 9.18 -8.77 -0.39
CA ARG A 94 7.94 -8.21 -0.96
C ARG A 94 7.86 -6.71 -0.68
N MET A 95 8.08 -6.27 0.56
CA MET A 95 8.03 -4.85 0.92
C MET A 95 9.14 -4.04 0.25
N ARG A 96 10.36 -4.60 0.16
CA ARG A 96 11.48 -3.95 -0.54
C ARG A 96 11.21 -3.82 -2.03
N ARG A 97 10.68 -4.87 -2.67
CA ARG A 97 10.27 -4.83 -4.08
C ARG A 97 9.21 -3.76 -4.30
N TRP A 98 8.20 -3.70 -3.43
CA TRP A 98 7.16 -2.68 -3.54
C TRP A 98 7.67 -1.25 -3.40
N ARG A 99 8.55 -0.98 -2.44
CA ARG A 99 9.16 0.36 -2.31
C ARG A 99 9.98 0.73 -3.54
N ARG A 100 10.65 -0.24 -4.16
CA ARG A 100 11.39 -0.02 -5.41
C ARG A 100 10.46 0.23 -6.59
N ASP A 101 9.41 -0.56 -6.73
CA ASP A 101 8.42 -0.44 -7.80
C ASP A 101 7.67 0.91 -7.70
N ASP A 102 7.32 1.32 -6.49
CA ASP A 102 6.74 2.64 -6.19
C ASP A 102 7.70 3.80 -6.54
N ALA A 103 8.97 3.70 -6.13
CA ALA A 103 9.99 4.69 -6.49
C ALA A 103 10.30 4.72 -8.00
N ALA A 104 10.21 3.58 -8.69
CA ALA A 104 10.31 3.52 -10.15
C ALA A 104 9.08 4.15 -10.81
N GLY A 105 7.87 3.86 -10.30
CA GLY A 105 6.61 4.43 -10.77
C GLY A 105 6.56 5.94 -10.65
N ARG A 106 7.01 6.52 -9.54
CA ARG A 106 7.13 7.99 -9.38
C ARG A 106 8.09 8.60 -10.39
N ARG A 107 9.27 7.99 -10.58
CA ARG A 107 10.27 8.48 -11.56
C ARG A 107 9.73 8.41 -12.99
N ALA A 108 9.03 7.33 -13.34
CA ALA A 108 8.41 7.18 -14.64
C ALA A 108 7.29 8.21 -14.85
N ALA A 109 6.43 8.44 -13.86
CA ALA A 109 5.38 9.45 -13.92
C ALA A 109 5.94 10.85 -14.12
N ARG A 110 6.98 11.23 -13.36
CA ARG A 110 7.67 12.51 -13.54
C ARG A 110 8.27 12.67 -14.93
N ALA A 111 8.88 11.61 -15.46
CA ALA A 111 9.45 11.61 -16.80
C ALA A 111 8.39 11.65 -17.92
N ALA A 112 7.16 11.19 -17.64
CA ALA A 112 6.04 11.21 -18.58
C ALA A 112 5.31 12.55 -18.64
N ILE A 113 5.66 13.52 -17.78
CA ILE A 113 5.08 14.87 -17.82
C ILE A 113 5.47 15.54 -19.16
N PRO A 114 4.49 16.00 -19.97
CA PRO A 114 4.79 16.69 -21.21
C PRO A 114 5.62 17.96 -20.97
N ALA A 115 6.67 18.19 -21.77
CA ALA A 115 7.48 19.40 -21.69
C ALA A 115 6.66 20.72 -21.79
N PRO A 116 5.60 20.82 -22.63
CA PRO A 116 4.74 22.00 -22.64
C PRO A 116 3.98 22.22 -21.32
N ALA A 117 3.54 21.15 -20.66
CA ALA A 117 2.90 21.23 -19.34
C ALA A 117 3.89 21.79 -18.32
N HIS A 118 5.12 21.27 -18.32
CA HIS A 118 6.17 21.74 -17.43
C HIS A 118 6.51 23.22 -17.67
N ALA A 119 6.57 23.68 -18.92
CA ALA A 119 6.85 25.08 -19.24
C ALA A 119 5.69 26.02 -18.83
N HIS A 120 4.44 25.61 -19.07
CA HIS A 120 3.26 26.40 -18.74
C HIS A 120 3.09 26.55 -17.22
N PHE A 121 3.07 25.43 -16.49
CA PHE A 121 2.74 25.42 -15.06
C PHE A 121 3.85 25.99 -14.18
N THR A 122 5.10 26.05 -14.64
CA THR A 122 6.19 26.74 -13.91
C THR A 122 6.40 28.19 -14.34
N SER A 123 5.65 28.68 -15.33
CA SER A 123 5.76 30.07 -15.79
C SER A 123 5.27 31.05 -14.72
N ALA A 124 5.94 32.20 -14.62
CA ALA A 124 5.52 33.28 -13.70
C ALA A 124 4.07 33.73 -13.98
N ALA A 125 3.70 33.84 -15.27
CA ALA A 125 2.36 34.22 -15.68
C ALA A 125 1.26 33.29 -15.11
N PHE A 126 1.48 31.97 -15.14
CA PHE A 126 0.53 31.03 -14.56
C PHE A 126 0.50 31.13 -13.02
N GLN A 127 1.66 31.31 -12.38
CA GLN A 127 1.72 31.47 -10.93
C GLN A 127 0.99 32.74 -10.44
N ASP A 128 1.11 33.84 -11.18
CA ASP A 128 0.39 35.07 -10.91
C ASP A 128 -1.13 34.89 -11.11
N GLN A 129 -1.54 34.19 -12.17
CA GLN A 129 -2.96 33.84 -12.40
C GLN A 129 -3.53 32.98 -11.27
N LEU A 130 -2.78 31.95 -10.83
CA LEU A 130 -3.18 31.07 -9.73
C LEU A 130 -3.34 31.84 -8.42
N ALA A 131 -2.42 32.77 -8.12
CA ALA A 131 -2.48 33.62 -6.93
C ALA A 131 -3.70 34.57 -6.92
N GLY A 132 -4.20 34.94 -8.09
CA GLY A 132 -5.40 35.77 -8.24
C GLY A 132 -6.72 35.06 -7.93
N ILE A 133 -6.74 33.72 -7.87
CA ILE A 133 -7.96 32.95 -7.62
C ILE A 133 -8.28 32.99 -6.13
N THR A 134 -9.44 33.56 -5.81
CA THR A 134 -9.91 33.76 -4.43
C THR A 134 -11.39 33.39 -4.32
N GLU A 135 -11.92 33.32 -3.10
CA GLU A 135 -13.36 33.08 -2.92
C GLU A 135 -14.22 34.19 -3.55
N ALA A 136 -13.74 35.43 -3.54
CA ALA A 136 -14.40 36.57 -4.17
C ALA A 136 -14.28 36.57 -5.70
N HIS A 137 -13.26 35.90 -6.25
CA HIS A 137 -12.98 35.80 -7.68
C HIS A 137 -12.77 34.33 -8.06
N PRO A 138 -13.85 33.55 -8.15
CA PRO A 138 -13.77 32.14 -8.52
C PRO A 138 -13.30 31.99 -9.98
N PRO A 139 -12.67 30.86 -10.32
CA PRO A 139 -12.17 30.64 -11.67
C PRO A 139 -13.30 30.39 -12.67
N THR A 140 -13.06 30.74 -13.94
CA THR A 140 -13.89 30.26 -15.06
C THR A 140 -13.71 28.74 -15.22
N PRO A 141 -14.60 28.03 -15.93
CA PRO A 141 -14.44 26.58 -16.16
C PRO A 141 -13.10 26.18 -16.79
N GLU A 142 -12.59 27.01 -17.71
CA GLU A 142 -11.28 26.81 -18.36
C GLU A 142 -10.16 26.97 -17.34
N THR A 143 -10.21 28.05 -16.54
CA THR A 143 -9.22 28.32 -15.50
C THR A 143 -9.26 27.24 -14.41
N ALA A 144 -10.44 26.77 -14.02
CA ALA A 144 -10.60 25.68 -13.06
C ALA A 144 -9.93 24.40 -13.57
N SER A 145 -10.13 24.09 -14.85
CA SER A 145 -9.49 22.93 -15.51
C SER A 145 -7.97 23.05 -15.49
N ASP A 146 -7.43 24.25 -15.73
CA ASP A 146 -5.98 24.51 -15.64
C ASP A 146 -5.44 24.42 -14.20
N VAL A 147 -6.20 24.85 -13.19
CA VAL A 147 -5.81 24.70 -11.78
C VAL A 147 -5.82 23.23 -11.35
N ILE A 148 -6.82 22.46 -11.76
CA ILE A 148 -6.85 21.00 -11.52
C ILE A 148 -5.66 20.33 -12.22
N ALA A 149 -5.39 20.69 -13.48
CA ALA A 149 -4.22 20.20 -14.21
C ALA A 149 -2.90 20.57 -13.53
N TYR A 150 -2.79 21.76 -12.97
CA TYR A 150 -1.65 22.17 -12.16
C TYR A 150 -1.46 21.30 -10.92
N TRP A 151 -2.53 20.98 -10.18
CA TRP A 151 -2.40 20.10 -9.01
C TRP A 151 -2.02 18.66 -9.38
N VAL A 152 -2.49 18.17 -10.53
CA VAL A 152 -2.04 16.89 -11.10
C VAL A 152 -0.56 16.96 -11.48
N PHE A 153 -0.12 18.01 -12.16
CA PHE A 153 1.29 18.25 -12.47
C PHE A 153 2.15 18.24 -11.19
N ARG A 154 1.75 19.00 -10.17
CA ARG A 154 2.44 19.04 -8.86
C ARG A 154 2.51 17.68 -8.19
N ALA A 155 1.43 16.90 -8.24
CA ALA A 155 1.38 15.55 -7.68
C ALA A 155 2.34 14.59 -8.39
N LEU A 156 2.39 14.64 -9.73
CA LEU A 156 3.28 13.79 -10.53
C LEU A 156 4.75 14.18 -10.36
N ASP A 157 5.06 15.48 -10.22
CA ASP A 157 6.42 15.99 -10.04
C ASP A 157 6.98 15.71 -8.64
N SER A 158 6.17 15.92 -7.60
CA SER A 158 6.58 15.74 -6.20
C SER A 158 6.42 14.31 -5.68
N GLY A 159 5.45 13.55 -6.23
CA GLY A 159 5.01 12.27 -5.71
C GLY A 159 4.05 12.36 -4.52
N ASP A 160 3.60 13.56 -4.15
CA ASP A 160 2.60 13.77 -3.09
C ASP A 160 1.19 13.77 -3.68
N TYR A 161 0.64 12.57 -3.83
CA TYR A 161 -0.69 12.39 -4.41
C TYR A 161 -1.81 12.80 -3.46
N VAL A 162 -1.65 12.58 -2.15
CA VAL A 162 -2.74 12.74 -1.19
C VAL A 162 -3.15 14.20 -1.03
N ASP A 163 -2.18 15.11 -0.89
CA ASP A 163 -2.50 16.52 -0.69
C ASP A 163 -3.07 17.15 -1.97
N SER A 164 -2.51 16.84 -3.14
CA SER A 164 -3.11 17.28 -4.42
C SER A 164 -4.50 16.70 -4.65
N SER A 165 -4.72 15.40 -4.37
CA SER A 165 -6.05 14.78 -4.46
C SER A 165 -7.06 15.44 -3.53
N ARG A 166 -6.64 15.87 -2.33
CA ARG A 166 -7.49 16.61 -1.39
C ARG A 166 -7.90 17.96 -1.97
N LEU A 167 -6.96 18.70 -2.56
CA LEU A 167 -7.24 19.99 -3.19
C LEU A 167 -8.22 19.84 -4.36
N ILE A 168 -8.02 18.83 -5.22
CA ILE A 168 -8.92 18.50 -6.33
C ILE A 168 -10.33 18.17 -5.80
N HIS A 169 -10.42 17.33 -4.76
CA HIS A 169 -11.71 16.97 -4.16
C HIS A 169 -12.41 18.19 -3.57
N TYR A 170 -11.68 19.04 -2.84
CA TYR A 170 -12.23 20.26 -2.26
C TYR A 170 -12.76 21.21 -3.34
N ALA A 171 -12.00 21.46 -4.41
CA ALA A 171 -12.42 22.34 -5.49
C ALA A 171 -13.67 21.82 -6.22
N THR A 172 -13.69 20.54 -6.57
CA THR A 172 -14.75 19.96 -7.41
C THR A 172 -16.00 19.57 -6.63
N ALA A 173 -15.85 18.90 -5.48
CA ALA A 173 -16.98 18.39 -4.70
C ALA A 173 -17.52 19.41 -3.68
N ILE A 174 -16.66 20.24 -3.08
CA ILE A 174 -17.06 21.18 -2.02
C ILE A 174 -17.32 22.58 -2.58
N LYS A 175 -16.39 23.13 -3.37
CA LYS A 175 -16.55 24.44 -4.01
C LYS A 175 -17.36 24.41 -5.31
N GLY A 176 -17.64 23.22 -5.85
CA GLY A 176 -18.49 23.03 -7.02
C GLY A 176 -17.87 23.56 -8.32
N TRP A 177 -16.55 23.63 -8.42
CA TRP A 177 -15.87 24.06 -9.64
C TRP A 177 -16.18 23.11 -10.79
N ARG A 178 -16.57 23.68 -11.93
CA ARG A 178 -16.90 22.93 -13.13
C ARG A 178 -15.70 22.89 -14.08
N MET A 179 -15.50 21.74 -14.72
CA MET A 179 -14.47 21.57 -15.75
C MET A 179 -14.98 22.03 -17.11
N ASP A 180 -14.05 22.36 -18.00
CA ASP A 180 -14.30 22.80 -19.37
C ASP A 180 -14.86 21.69 -20.27
N SER A 181 -14.54 20.44 -19.95
CA SER A 181 -14.88 19.26 -20.73
C SER A 181 -15.45 18.11 -19.87
N PRO A 182 -16.45 17.36 -20.38
CA PRO A 182 -16.97 16.17 -19.71
C PRO A 182 -15.90 15.09 -19.50
N GLU A 183 -14.95 14.96 -20.42
CA GLU A 183 -13.85 14.00 -20.31
C GLU A 183 -12.97 14.29 -19.11
N PHE A 184 -12.68 15.56 -18.82
CA PHE A 184 -11.90 15.94 -17.63
C PHE A 184 -12.71 15.78 -16.35
N ALA A 185 -14.00 16.11 -16.38
CA ALA A 185 -14.87 15.83 -15.24
C ALA A 185 -14.91 14.32 -14.89
N ALA A 186 -14.83 13.45 -15.91
CA ALA A 186 -14.82 11.99 -15.72
C ALA A 186 -13.53 11.45 -15.08
N THR A 187 -12.41 12.19 -15.08
CA THR A 187 -11.16 11.75 -14.44
C THR A 187 -11.11 12.08 -12.94
N ILE A 188 -11.95 13.01 -12.46
CA ILE A 188 -11.97 13.47 -11.05
C ILE A 188 -12.12 12.34 -10.02
N PRO A 189 -12.97 11.30 -10.22
CA PRO A 189 -13.06 10.19 -9.26
C PRO A 189 -11.72 9.49 -9.05
N TRP A 190 -10.95 9.28 -10.11
CA TRP A 190 -9.62 8.67 -10.06
C TRP A 190 -8.60 9.60 -9.39
N LEU A 191 -8.68 10.90 -9.69
CA LEU A 191 -7.78 11.90 -9.13
C LEU A 191 -8.02 12.16 -7.64
N THR A 192 -9.21 11.86 -7.11
CA THR A 192 -9.56 12.06 -5.69
C THR A 192 -9.46 10.79 -4.85
N ALA A 193 -9.37 9.61 -5.49
CA ALA A 193 -9.25 8.31 -4.84
C ALA A 193 -8.07 8.21 -3.83
N PRO A 194 -6.86 8.77 -4.09
CA PRO A 194 -5.77 8.74 -3.09
C PRO A 194 -6.17 9.41 -1.77
N PHE A 195 -6.86 10.55 -1.84
CA PHE A 195 -7.34 11.24 -0.65
C PHE A 195 -8.43 10.42 0.07
N LEU A 196 -9.42 9.91 -0.67
CA LEU A 196 -10.52 9.15 -0.07
C LEU A 196 -10.07 7.84 0.57
N SER A 197 -9.06 7.19 -0.01
CA SER A 197 -8.48 5.94 0.53
C SER A 197 -7.57 6.16 1.74
N SER A 198 -6.99 7.37 1.90
CA SER A 198 -6.08 7.67 3.02
C SER A 198 -6.73 7.61 4.41
N GLY A 199 -8.07 7.65 4.46
CA GLY A 199 -8.87 7.49 5.69
C GLY A 199 -8.96 6.04 6.20
N ASP A 200 -8.54 5.05 5.41
CA ASP A 200 -8.45 3.65 5.83
C ASP A 200 -6.99 3.22 5.99
N LYS A 201 -6.72 2.35 6.97
CA LYS A 201 -5.36 1.90 7.38
C LYS A 201 -4.54 1.21 6.28
N ARG A 202 -5.03 1.10 5.04
CA ARG A 202 -4.44 0.37 3.92
C ARG A 202 -4.29 1.28 2.71
N TRP A 203 -3.20 2.03 2.67
CA TRP A 203 -2.74 2.63 1.43
C TRP A 203 -2.64 1.56 0.33
N ASP A 204 -3.34 1.79 -0.80
CA ASP A 204 -3.42 0.89 -1.94
C ASP A 204 -2.61 1.47 -3.13
N PRO A 205 -1.52 0.82 -3.56
CA PRO A 205 -0.72 1.25 -4.72
C PRO A 205 -1.47 1.21 -6.05
N ALA A 206 -2.56 0.45 -6.14
CA ALA A 206 -3.42 0.51 -7.31
C ALA A 206 -3.99 1.92 -7.46
N VAL A 207 -4.42 2.53 -6.36
CA VAL A 207 -4.96 3.91 -6.35
C VAL A 207 -3.91 4.92 -6.84
N ASP A 208 -2.68 4.84 -6.35
CA ASP A 208 -1.61 5.74 -6.81
C ASP A 208 -1.20 5.47 -8.26
N ARG A 209 -1.26 4.21 -8.72
CA ARG A 209 -0.99 3.86 -10.11
C ARG A 209 -2.05 4.44 -11.03
N ASP A 210 -3.32 4.27 -10.68
CA ASP A 210 -4.45 4.74 -11.47
C ASP A 210 -4.45 6.29 -11.49
N PHE A 211 -4.12 6.95 -10.37
CA PHE A 211 -3.87 8.39 -10.35
C PHE A 211 -2.77 8.79 -11.36
N ARG A 212 -1.62 8.11 -11.34
CA ARG A 212 -0.52 8.40 -12.27
C ARG A 212 -0.94 8.24 -13.72
N GLU A 213 -1.66 7.18 -14.04
CA GLU A 213 -2.14 6.88 -15.38
C GLU A 213 -3.12 7.94 -15.87
N HIS A 214 -4.20 8.18 -15.12
CA HIS A 214 -5.22 9.17 -15.49
C HIS A 214 -4.68 10.59 -15.47
N GLY A 215 -3.84 10.93 -14.49
CA GLY A 215 -3.21 12.25 -14.40
C GLY A 215 -2.27 12.54 -15.58
N SER A 216 -1.45 11.55 -15.98
CA SER A 216 -0.55 11.71 -17.13
C SER A 216 -1.34 11.81 -18.44
N ALA A 217 -2.40 11.00 -18.60
CA ALA A 217 -3.28 11.07 -19.77
C ALA A 217 -3.98 12.44 -19.86
N MET A 218 -4.48 12.97 -18.75
CA MET A 218 -5.11 14.28 -18.68
C MET A 218 -4.15 15.40 -19.08
N LEU A 219 -2.94 15.43 -18.51
CA LEU A 219 -1.92 16.42 -18.90
C LEU A 219 -1.52 16.31 -20.37
N THR A 220 -1.40 15.08 -20.88
CA THR A 220 -1.08 14.85 -22.29
C THR A 220 -2.20 15.34 -23.21
N ALA A 221 -3.46 15.09 -22.86
CA ALA A 221 -4.62 15.55 -23.63
C ALA A 221 -4.70 17.09 -23.62
N ARG A 222 -4.50 17.72 -22.46
CA ARG A 222 -4.54 19.17 -22.30
C ARG A 222 -3.44 19.88 -23.08
N CYS A 223 -2.23 19.33 -23.05
CA CYS A 223 -1.04 19.95 -23.63
C CYS A 223 -0.67 19.38 -25.01
N ARG A 224 -1.55 18.57 -25.64
CA ARG A 224 -1.31 18.07 -26.99
C ARG A 224 -1.27 19.29 -27.94
N PRO A 225 -0.20 19.45 -28.76
CA PRO A 225 -0.19 20.50 -29.76
C PRO A 225 -1.38 20.29 -30.71
N ALA A 226 -2.08 21.37 -31.05
CA ALA A 226 -3.10 21.33 -32.08
C ALA A 226 -2.46 20.72 -33.33
N VAL A 227 -2.99 19.59 -33.79
CA VAL A 227 -2.57 19.01 -35.07
C VAL A 227 -2.89 20.07 -36.10
N SER A 228 -1.85 20.63 -36.73
CA SER A 228 -1.99 21.57 -37.82
C SER A 228 -2.88 20.92 -38.90
N ALA A 229 -4.09 21.44 -39.05
CA ALA A 229 -5.01 21.09 -40.13
C ALA A 229 -4.51 21.63 -41.47
#